data_AF-A0A0F4QVU8-F1
#
_entry.id   AF-A0A0F4QVU8-F1
#
_cell.length_a   1.000
_cell.length_b   1.000
_cell.length_c   1.000
_cell.angle_alpha   90.00
_cell.angle_beta   90.00
_cell.angle_gamma   90.00
#
_symmetry.space_group_name_H-M   'P 1'
#
loop_
_entity.id
_entity.type
_entity.pdbx_description
1 polymer ?
#
loop_
_entity_poly.entity_id
_entity_poly.type
_entity_poly.pdbx_seq_one_letter_code
_entity_poly.pdbx_strand_id
1 'polypeptide(L)'
;MESKKKITVKIPSNFIKLNNGLNELTTGEPGSLNEVLNKTVLTNPKLNDAIKSEDNTFRPYISFSINGVNSRQLDGMETKIKQGDIVMILSPIAGG
;
A
#
# COMPACT_ATOMS: atom_id res chain seq x y z
N MET A 1 -26.41 -6.75 8.74
CA MET A 1 -25.04 -7.26 8.54
C MET A 1 -24.25 -6.12 7.90
N GLU A 2 -23.65 -5.25 8.71
CA GLU A 2 -22.83 -4.15 8.19
C GLU A 2 -21.61 -4.77 7.51
N SER A 3 -21.59 -4.73 6.17
CA SER A 3 -20.37 -4.96 5.42
C SER A 3 -19.37 -3.89 5.86
N LYS A 4 -18.54 -4.19 6.85
CA LYS A 4 -17.45 -3.30 7.29
C LYS A 4 -16.65 -2.94 6.05
N LYS A 5 -16.80 -1.70 5.58
CA LYS A 5 -15.99 -1.17 4.48
C LYS A 5 -14.54 -1.21 4.94
N LYS A 6 -13.75 -2.08 4.34
CA LYS A 6 -12.31 -2.15 4.58
C LYS A 6 -11.60 -1.37 3.49
N ILE A 7 -10.40 -0.92 3.81
CA ILE A 7 -9.44 -0.39 2.86
C ILE A 7 -8.71 -1.59 2.27
N THR A 8 -8.55 -1.60 0.95
CA THR A 8 -7.84 -2.65 0.24
C THR A 8 -6.50 -2.11 -0.24
N VAL A 9 -5.41 -2.77 0.13
CA VAL A 9 -4.05 -2.47 -0.34
C VAL A 9 -3.65 -3.54 -1.35
N LYS A 10 -3.62 -3.17 -2.64
CA LYS A 10 -3.21 -4.06 -3.73
C LYS A 10 -1.70 -4.13 -3.82
N ILE A 11 -1.21 -5.36 -3.93
CA ILE A 11 0.20 -5.72 -4.01
C ILE A 11 0.55 -6.04 -5.47
N PRO A 12 1.59 -5.41 -6.04
CA PRO A 12 2.00 -5.69 -7.41
C PRO A 12 2.54 -7.11 -7.54
N SER A 13 2.43 -7.69 -8.74
CA SER A 13 2.75 -9.09 -9.03
C SER A 13 4.11 -9.54 -8.47
N ASN A 14 5.12 -8.68 -8.58
CA ASN A 14 6.49 -8.98 -8.15
C ASN A 14 6.62 -9.18 -6.64
N PHE A 15 5.71 -8.57 -5.87
CA PHE A 15 5.70 -8.63 -4.42
C PHE A 15 4.74 -9.68 -3.85
N ILE A 16 3.93 -10.35 -4.70
CA ILE A 16 3.00 -11.41 -4.26
C ILE A 16 3.76 -12.53 -3.53
N LYS A 17 4.91 -12.97 -4.05
CA LYS A 17 5.74 -14.01 -3.41
C LYS A 17 6.28 -13.55 -2.04
N LEU A 18 6.54 -12.26 -1.88
CA LEU A 18 6.95 -11.67 -0.61
C LEU A 18 5.76 -11.56 0.34
N ASN A 19 4.55 -11.41 -0.20
CA ASN A 19 3.29 -11.31 0.52
C ASN A 19 2.55 -12.65 0.72
N ASN A 20 3.28 -13.74 0.95
CA ASN A 20 2.71 -15.08 1.20
C ASN A 20 1.75 -15.57 0.09
N GLY A 21 1.93 -15.12 -1.15
CA GLY A 21 1.04 -15.47 -2.26
C GLY A 21 -0.21 -14.59 -2.36
N LEU A 22 -0.40 -13.61 -1.48
CA LEU A 22 -1.55 -12.70 -1.49
C LEU A 22 -1.27 -11.48 -2.37
N ASN A 23 -2.20 -11.20 -3.28
CA ASN A 23 -2.18 -10.02 -4.15
C ASN A 23 -2.85 -8.79 -3.53
N GLU A 24 -3.49 -8.93 -2.36
CA GLU A 24 -4.10 -7.83 -1.64
C GLU A 24 -4.06 -8.07 -0.13
N LEU A 25 -4.07 -6.97 0.62
CA LEU A 25 -4.22 -6.94 2.06
C LEU A 25 -5.39 -6.01 2.41
N THR A 26 -6.12 -6.31 3.49
CA THR A 26 -7.25 -5.46 3.91
C THR A 26 -7.05 -4.95 5.33
N THR A 27 -7.34 -3.66 5.55
CA THR A 27 -7.34 -3.04 6.89
C THR A 27 -8.64 -2.28 7.14
N GLY A 28 -9.11 -2.25 8.39
CA GLY A 28 -10.34 -1.54 8.78
C GLY A 28 -10.11 -0.10 9.23
N GLU A 29 -8.86 0.31 9.40
CA GLU A 29 -8.48 1.56 10.05
C GLU A 29 -8.20 2.66 9.01
N PRO A 30 -9.04 3.70 8.92
CA PRO A 30 -8.74 4.89 8.11
C PRO A 30 -7.61 5.71 8.72
N GLY A 31 -7.01 6.59 7.91
CA GLY A 31 -5.88 7.42 8.31
C GLY A 31 -5.19 8.04 7.10
N SER A 32 -3.98 8.56 7.28
CA SER A 32 -3.13 8.96 6.16
C SER A 32 -2.62 7.74 5.38
N LEU A 33 -2.22 7.95 4.12
CA LEU A 33 -1.60 6.91 3.29
C LEU A 33 -0.40 6.28 4.01
N ASN A 34 0.44 7.09 4.64
CA ASN A 34 1.58 6.60 5.43
C ASN A 34 1.14 5.66 6.57
N GLU A 35 0.15 6.06 7.36
CA GLU A 35 -0.35 5.25 8.47
C GLU A 35 -0.97 3.93 7.98
N VAL A 36 -1.80 3.98 6.94
CA VAL A 36 -2.46 2.80 6.37
C VAL A 36 -1.41 1.82 5.84
N LEU A 37 -0.42 2.31 5.08
CA LEU A 37 0.65 1.47 4.54
C LEU A 37 1.54 0.92 5.65
N ASN A 38 1.91 1.73 6.65
CA ASN A 38 2.69 1.25 7.78
C ASN A 38 1.95 0.14 8.52
N LYS A 39 0.68 0.35 8.92
CA LYS A 39 -0.10 -0.67 9.61
C LYS A 39 -0.26 -1.95 8.78
N THR A 40 -0.44 -1.82 7.47
CA THR A 40 -0.71 -2.97 6.59
C THR A 40 0.57 -3.74 6.25
N VAL A 41 1.63 -3.04 5.85
CA VAL A 41 2.89 -3.64 5.36
C VAL A 41 3.78 -4.10 6.52
N LEU A 42 3.74 -3.45 7.69
CA LEU A 42 4.53 -3.89 8.86
C LEU A 42 4.19 -5.32 9.31
N THR A 43 3.03 -5.85 8.94
CA THR A 43 2.68 -7.26 9.21
C THR A 43 3.50 -8.25 8.39
N ASN A 44 4.22 -7.78 7.36
CA ASN A 44 5.07 -8.59 6.50
C ASN A 44 6.49 -7.99 6.36
N PRO A 45 7.48 -8.52 7.10
CA PRO A 45 8.84 -7.98 7.09
C PRO A 45 9.48 -8.03 5.70
N LYS A 46 9.28 -9.10 4.93
CA LYS A 46 9.84 -9.24 3.58
C LYS A 46 9.29 -8.19 2.61
N LEU A 47 8.00 -7.89 2.71
CA LEU A 47 7.39 -6.84 1.92
C LEU A 47 7.88 -5.46 2.36
N ASN A 48 8.02 -5.24 3.67
CA ASN A 48 8.54 -4.01 4.23
C ASN A 48 9.96 -3.70 3.73
N ASP A 49 10.88 -4.67 3.78
CA ASP A 49 12.25 -4.54 3.24
C ASP A 49 12.29 -4.21 1.74
N ALA A 50 11.33 -4.72 0.97
CA ALA A 50 11.25 -4.48 -0.47
C ALA A 50 10.76 -3.08 -0.83
N ILE A 51 9.88 -2.47 -0.01
CA ILE A 51 9.27 -1.17 -0.31
C ILE A 51 9.84 -0.01 0.50
N LYS A 52 10.51 -0.30 1.62
CA LYS A 52 11.16 0.67 2.48
C LYS A 52 12.68 0.57 2.44
N SER A 53 13.32 1.71 2.69
CA SER A 53 14.75 1.83 2.94
C SER A 53 15.08 1.54 4.40
N GLU A 54 16.38 1.46 4.72
CA GLU A 54 16.90 1.13 6.06
C GLU A 54 16.53 2.18 7.12
N ASP A 55 16.27 3.42 6.71
CA ASP A 55 15.75 4.53 7.51
C ASP A 55 14.23 4.45 7.75
N ASN A 56 13.59 3.35 7.35
CA ASN A 56 12.15 3.10 7.50
C ASN A 56 11.27 4.09 6.68
N THR A 57 11.84 4.72 5.66
CA THR A 57 11.11 5.55 4.68
C THR A 57 10.77 4.75 3.42
N PHE A 58 9.70 5.13 2.72
CA PHE A 58 9.35 4.49 1.45
C PHE A 58 10.38 4.85 0.38
N ARG A 59 10.82 3.83 -0.37
CA ARG A 59 11.82 4.03 -1.42
C ARG A 59 11.27 4.97 -2.51
N PRO A 60 12.08 5.90 -3.04
CA PRO A 60 11.60 6.97 -3.93
C PRO A 60 11.02 6.48 -5.26
N TYR A 61 11.38 5.26 -5.65
CA TYR A 61 10.90 4.61 -6.86
C TYR A 61 9.58 3.86 -6.66
N ILE A 62 9.14 3.64 -5.42
CA ILE A 62 7.81 3.09 -5.11
C ILE A 62 6.81 4.25 -5.18
N SER A 63 5.77 4.07 -6.00
CA SER A 63 4.65 5.00 -6.09
C SER A 63 3.39 4.35 -5.57
N PHE A 64 2.40 5.17 -5.24
CA PHE A 64 1.12 4.70 -4.72
C PHE A 64 0.00 5.35 -5.50
N SER A 65 -1.11 4.63 -5.70
CA SER A 65 -2.34 5.23 -6.20
C SER A 65 -3.51 4.91 -5.29
N ILE A 66 -4.43 5.87 -5.17
CA ILE A 66 -5.66 5.77 -4.39
C ILE A 66 -6.80 5.83 -5.39
N ASN A 67 -7.60 4.77 -5.49
CA ASN A 67 -8.71 4.64 -6.44
C ASN A 67 -8.31 4.98 -7.90
N GLY A 68 -7.07 4.64 -8.28
CA GLY A 68 -6.53 4.89 -9.63
C GLY A 68 -5.82 6.24 -9.81
N VAL A 69 -5.85 7.14 -8.83
CA VAL A 69 -5.16 8.44 -8.88
C VAL A 69 -3.82 8.34 -8.16
N ASN A 70 -2.73 8.78 -8.80
CA ASN A 70 -1.40 8.73 -8.18
C ASN A 70 -1.35 9.64 -6.94
N SER A 71 -0.79 9.15 -5.83
CA SER A 71 -0.71 9.91 -4.58
C SER A 71 0.06 11.23 -4.73
N ARG A 72 1.03 11.31 -5.65
CA ARG A 72 1.76 12.56 -5.96
C ARG A 72 0.89 13.64 -6.59
N GLN A 73 -0.25 13.28 -7.18
CA GLN A 73 -1.24 14.23 -7.69
C GLN A 73 -2.26 14.64 -6.62
N LEU A 74 -2.21 14.01 -5.45
CA LEU A 74 -2.99 14.31 -4.26
C LEU A 74 -2.05 14.95 -3.21
N ASP A 75 -2.20 14.61 -1.93
CA ASP A 75 -1.37 15.08 -0.83
C ASP A 75 -0.20 14.11 -0.52
N GLY A 76 0.24 13.31 -1.48
CA GLY A 76 1.32 12.34 -1.30
C GLY A 76 1.06 11.36 -0.17
N MET A 77 1.99 11.26 0.78
CA MET A 77 1.89 10.40 1.97
C MET A 77 0.85 10.86 3.00
N GLU A 78 0.43 12.13 2.93
CA GLU A 78 -0.60 12.69 3.80
C GLU A 78 -2.01 12.53 3.23
N THR A 79 -2.14 11.96 2.03
CA THR A 79 -3.44 11.66 1.40
C THR A 79 -4.33 10.89 2.37
N LYS A 80 -5.52 11.43 2.66
CA LYS A 80 -6.48 10.80 3.57
C LYS A 80 -7.14 9.60 2.90
N ILE A 81 -7.01 8.44 3.53
CA ILE A 81 -7.61 7.17 3.11
C ILE A 81 -8.82 6.85 3.99
N LYS A 82 -9.93 6.53 3.33
CA LYS A 82 -11.21 6.21 3.97
C LYS A 82 -11.58 4.77 3.73
N GLN A 83 -12.48 4.27 4.57
CA GLN A 83 -13.05 2.94 4.40
C GLN A 83 -13.69 2.76 3.02
N GLY A 84 -13.31 1.68 2.33
CA GLY A 84 -13.73 1.39 0.96
C GLY A 84 -12.77 1.89 -0.12
N ASP A 85 -11.75 2.66 0.23
CA ASP A 85 -10.70 3.05 -0.72
C ASP A 85 -9.80 1.87 -1.08
N ILE A 86 -9.32 1.92 -2.31
CA ILE A 86 -8.35 0.98 -2.84
C ILE A 86 -7.01 1.71 -3.01
N VAL A 87 -6.02 1.30 -2.24
CA VAL A 87 -4.64 1.75 -2.37
C VAL A 87 -3.89 0.71 -3.19
N MET A 88 -3.13 1.12 -4.21
CA MET A 88 -2.29 0.23 -5.00
C MET A 88 -0.83 0.64 -4.88
N ILE A 89 0.03 -0.34 -4.58
CA ILE A 89 1.48 -0.15 -4.58
C ILE A 89 1.97 -0.35 -6.01
N LEU A 90 2.70 0.63 -6.53
CA LEU A 90 3.29 0.63 -7.86
C LEU A 90 4.81 0.52 -7.72
N SER A 91 5.37 -0.55 -8.25
CA SER A 91 6.82 -0.71 -8.37
C SER A 91 7.26 -0.35 -9.79
N PRO A 92 8.47 0.20 -9.97
CA PRO A 92 8.99 0.60 -11.28
C PRO A 92 9.35 -0.61 -12.15
N ILE A 93 9.57 -1.78 -11.54
CA ILE A 93 9.91 -3.04 -12.22
C ILE A 93 8.64 -3.74 -12.71
N ALA A 94 7.65 -3.02 -13.23
CA ALA A 94 6.44 -3.63 -13.80
C ALA A 94 6.66 -4.21 -15.22
N GLY A 95 7.92 -4.31 -15.68
CA GLY A 95 8.29 -4.84 -16.99
C GLY A 95 8.96 -6.21 -16.86
N GLY A 96 8.15 -7.26 -16.95
CA GLY A 96 8.57 -8.62 -17.28
C GLY A 96 7.67 -9.13 -18.39
#